data_AF-Q91599-F1
#
_entry.id   AF-Q91599-F1
#
_cell.length_a   1.000
_cell.length_b   1.000
_cell.length_c   1.000
_cell.angle_alpha   90.00
_cell.angle_beta   90.00
_cell.angle_gamma   90.00
#
_symmetry.space_group_name_H-M   'P 1'
#
loop_
_entity.id
_entity.type
_entity.pdbx_description
1 polymer ?
#
loop_
_entity_poly.entity_id
_entity_poly.type
_entity_poly.pdbx_seq_one_letter_code
_entity_poly.pdbx_strand_id
1 'polypeptide(L)'
;LQDKRFKNRELQIMRKLDHCNIVRLRYFFYSSGEKKDEVYLNLVLDYVPETVYRVARHYSRAKQALPMIYVKLYMYQLFRSLAYIHSFGICHRDIKPQNLLLDPETAVLKL
;
A
#
# COMPACT_ATOMS: atom_id res chain seq x y z
N LEU A 1 -14.00 -14.05 3.39
CA LEU A 1 -15.08 -14.53 2.49
C LEU A 1 -14.97 -13.85 1.12
N GLN A 2 -14.29 -14.50 0.17
CA GLN A 2 -14.37 -14.06 -1.22
C GLN A 2 -15.63 -14.63 -1.87
N ASP A 3 -16.54 -13.77 -2.31
CA ASP A 3 -17.69 -14.20 -3.10
C ASP A 3 -17.19 -14.77 -4.45
N LYS A 4 -17.46 -16.05 -4.69
CA LYS A 4 -17.08 -16.76 -5.93
C LYS A 4 -17.66 -16.10 -7.19
N ARG A 5 -18.70 -15.26 -7.06
CA ARG A 5 -19.38 -14.57 -8.17
C ARG A 5 -18.71 -13.26 -8.59
N PHE A 6 -17.90 -12.64 -7.72
CA PHE A 6 -17.31 -11.33 -7.99
C PHE A 6 -15.79 -11.42 -8.18
N LYS A 7 -15.30 -10.86 -9.30
CA LYS A 7 -13.86 -10.69 -9.51
C LYS A 7 -13.33 -9.67 -8.51
N ASN A 8 -12.34 -10.05 -7.72
CA ASN A 8 -11.72 -9.14 -6.76
C ASN A 8 -10.95 -8.04 -7.50
N ARG A 9 -11.49 -6.81 -7.42
CA ARG A 9 -10.95 -5.62 -8.11
C ARG A 9 -9.54 -5.27 -7.65
N GLU A 10 -9.20 -5.54 -6.38
CA GLU A 10 -7.87 -5.29 -5.82
C GLU A 10 -6.82 -6.13 -6.53
N LEU A 11 -7.01 -7.46 -6.62
CA LEU A 11 -6.11 -8.34 -7.37
C LEU A 11 -5.99 -7.93 -8.85
N GLN A 12 -7.11 -7.59 -9.50
CA GLN A 12 -7.10 -7.17 -10.89
C GLN A 12 -6.31 -5.89 -11.13
N ILE A 13 -6.38 -4.94 -10.19
CA ILE A 13 -5.62 -3.70 -10.22
C ILE A 13 -4.15 -4.00 -9.97
N MET A 14 -3.82 -4.66 -8.86
CA MET A 14 -2.43 -4.92 -8.45
C MET A 14 -1.62 -5.67 -9.50
N ARG A 15 -2.24 -6.58 -10.26
CA ARG A 15 -1.58 -7.30 -11.36
C ARG A 15 -1.13 -6.41 -12.53
N LYS A 16 -1.66 -5.20 -12.64
CA LYS A 16 -1.32 -4.23 -13.71
C LYS A 16 -0.29 -3.21 -13.27
N LEU A 17 -0.01 -3.11 -11.97
CA LEU A 17 0.84 -2.05 -11.42
C LEU A 17 2.28 -2.55 -11.26
N ASP A 18 3.22 -1.82 -11.86
CA ASP A 18 4.66 -1.99 -11.65
C ASP A 18 5.31 -0.61 -11.54
N HIS A 19 5.49 -0.14 -10.32
CA HIS A 19 6.05 1.18 -10.04
C HIS A 19 6.83 1.17 -8.72
N CYS A 20 7.97 1.86 -8.68
CA CYS A 20 8.87 1.88 -7.51
C CYS A 20 8.19 2.38 -6.21
N ASN A 21 7.21 3.29 -6.31
CA ASN A 21 6.42 3.81 -5.18
C ASN A 21 5.04 3.14 -5.00
N ILE A 22 4.86 1.92 -5.51
CA ILE A 22 3.68 1.08 -5.24
C ILE A 22 4.18 -0.25 -4.68
N VAL A 23 3.49 -0.80 -3.69
CA VAL A 23 3.84 -2.12 -3.13
C VAL A 23 3.63 -3.21 -4.17
N ARG A 24 4.67 -4.04 -4.37
CA ARG A 24 4.67 -5.06 -5.42
C ARG A 24 3.90 -6.29 -4.95
N LEU A 25 2.93 -6.72 -5.77
CA LEU A 25 2.36 -8.05 -5.68
C LEU A 25 3.37 -9.07 -6.23
N ARG A 26 3.87 -9.96 -5.39
CA ARG A 26 4.80 -11.04 -5.78
C ARG A 26 4.05 -12.25 -6.30
N TYR A 27 3.09 -12.73 -5.52
CA TYR A 27 2.28 -13.92 -5.82
C TYR A 27 0.86 -13.75 -5.29
N PHE A 28 -0.05 -14.58 -5.77
CA PHE A 28 -1.38 -14.72 -5.18
C PHE A 28 -1.82 -16.17 -5.27
N PHE A 29 -2.61 -16.63 -4.31
CA PHE A 29 -3.15 -17.99 -4.30
C PHE A 29 -4.45 -18.06 -3.49
N TYR A 30 -5.24 -19.10 -3.74
CA TYR A 30 -6.46 -19.36 -3.00
C TYR A 30 -6.22 -20.42 -1.93
N SER A 31 -6.82 -20.24 -0.76
CA SER A 31 -6.84 -21.25 0.31
C SER A 31 -8.26 -21.48 0.81
N SER A 32 -8.53 -22.69 1.27
CA SER A 32 -9.80 -23.02 1.93
C SER A 32 -9.79 -22.54 3.38
N GLY A 33 -10.93 -22.02 3.84
CA GLY A 33 -11.15 -21.66 5.24
C GLY A 33 -11.47 -22.84 6.14
N GLU A 34 -11.65 -22.57 7.43
CA GLU A 34 -12.10 -23.56 8.41
C GLU A 34 -13.54 -24.01 8.16
N LYS A 35 -14.37 -23.11 7.60
CA LYS A 35 -15.77 -23.39 7.28
C LYS A 35 -15.89 -23.99 5.88
N LYS A 36 -16.84 -24.92 5.73
CA LYS A 36 -17.21 -25.49 4.43
C LYS A 36 -17.58 -24.35 3.45
N ASP A 37 -17.05 -24.44 2.24
CA ASP A 37 -17.21 -23.47 1.14
C ASP A 37 -16.54 -22.10 1.30
N GLU A 38 -15.82 -21.87 2.41
CA GLU A 38 -15.05 -20.64 2.57
C GLU A 38 -13.76 -20.69 1.75
N VAL A 39 -13.54 -19.65 0.94
CA VAL A 39 -12.33 -19.46 0.15
C VAL A 39 -11.74 -18.09 0.45
N TYR A 40 -10.43 -18.06 0.67
CA TYR A 40 -9.63 -16.87 0.86
C TYR A 40 -8.74 -16.64 -0.35
N LEU A 41 -8.65 -15.39 -0.78
CA LEU A 41 -7.62 -14.94 -1.70
C LEU A 41 -6.46 -14.37 -0.87
N ASN A 42 -5.28 -14.95 -1.03
CA ASN A 42 -4.07 -14.53 -0.36
C ASN A 42 -3.22 -13.73 -1.33
N LEU A 43 -2.81 -12.53 -0.94
CA LEU A 43 -1.91 -11.66 -1.70
C LEU A 43 -0.55 -11.67 -1.00
N VAL A 44 0.49 -12.05 -1.72
CA VAL A 44 1.87 -12.04 -1.22
C VAL A 44 2.53 -10.76 -1.73
N LEU A 45 2.81 -9.84 -0.81
CA LEU A 45 3.37 -8.52 -1.11
C LEU A 45 4.81 -8.38 -0.59
N ASP A 46 5.53 -7.40 -1.12
CA ASP A 46 6.76 -6.91 -0.46
C ASP A 46 6.45 -6.41 0.95
N TYR A 47 7.27 -6.82 1.92
CA TYR A 47 7.22 -6.30 3.28
C TYR A 47 7.90 -4.94 3.35
N VAL A 48 7.25 -3.99 4.01
CA VAL A 48 7.77 -2.65 4.29
C VAL A 48 7.51 -2.35 5.77
N PRO A 49 8.53 -1.99 6.56
CA PRO A 49 8.48 -2.10 8.02
C PRO A 49 7.63 -1.04 8.72
N GLU A 50 7.50 0.14 8.14
CA GLU A 50 6.82 1.28 8.75
C GLU A 50 5.69 1.84 7.89
N THR A 51 4.94 2.75 8.48
CA THR A 51 3.93 3.57 7.78
C THR A 51 4.15 5.04 8.10
N VAL A 52 3.70 5.92 7.21
CA VAL A 52 3.67 7.38 7.49
C VAL A 52 2.92 7.65 8.80
N TYR A 53 1.83 6.90 9.08
CA TYR A 53 1.10 7.01 10.35
C TYR A 53 1.99 6.76 11.58
N ARG A 54 2.73 5.64 11.61
CA ARG A 54 3.58 5.26 12.75
C ARG A 54 4.73 6.26 12.95
N VAL A 55 5.37 6.67 11.85
CA VAL A 55 6.45 7.67 11.87
C VAL A 55 5.92 9.02 12.37
N ALA A 56 4.82 9.53 11.81
CA ALA A 56 4.24 10.79 12.25
C ALA A 56 3.82 10.76 13.73
N ARG A 57 3.26 9.64 14.20
CA ARG A 57 2.89 9.45 15.61
C ARG A 57 4.10 9.46 16.54
N HIS A 58 5.23 8.90 16.11
CA HIS A 58 6.49 8.95 16.88
C HIS A 58 6.94 10.39 17.13
N TYR A 59 7.03 11.21 16.08
CA TYR A 59 7.39 12.63 16.20
C TYR A 59 6.39 13.42 17.04
N SER A 60 5.08 13.21 16.80
CA SER A 60 4.02 13.87 17.56
C SER A 60 4.11 13.59 19.07
N ARG A 61 4.37 12.33 19.48
CA ARG A 61 4.56 11.95 20.88
C ARG A 61 5.79 12.60 21.51
N ALA A 62 6.85 12.78 20.72
CA ALA A 62 8.05 13.50 21.12
C ALA A 62 7.87 15.04 21.12
N LYS A 63 6.67 15.55 20.79
CA LYS A 63 6.39 16.99 20.59
C LYS A 63 7.30 17.63 19.53
N GLN A 64 7.69 16.83 18.54
CA GLN A 64 8.50 17.26 17.41
C GLN A 64 7.68 17.19 16.12
N ALA A 65 8.06 18.01 15.14
CA ALA A 65 7.54 17.88 13.78
C ALA A 65 8.43 16.94 12.97
N LEU A 66 7.83 16.24 11.99
CA LEU A 66 8.60 15.49 11.00
C LEU A 66 9.48 16.49 10.21
N PRO A 67 10.80 16.27 10.09
CA PRO A 67 11.67 17.16 9.32
C PRO A 67 11.17 17.39 7.90
N MET A 68 11.25 18.64 7.43
CA MET A 68 10.68 19.07 6.15
C MET A 68 11.24 18.30 4.95
N ILE A 69 12.49 17.81 5.03
CA ILE A 69 13.08 16.96 3.99
C ILE A 69 12.28 15.67 3.79
N TYR A 70 11.85 15.01 4.87
CA TYR A 70 11.03 13.79 4.80
C TYR A 70 9.62 14.10 4.29
N VAL A 71 9.04 15.23 4.70
CA VAL A 71 7.74 15.68 4.16
C VAL A 71 7.83 15.81 2.63
N LYS A 72 8.86 16.49 2.12
CA LYS A 72 9.09 16.63 0.67
C LYS A 72 9.29 15.29 -0.02
N LEU A 73 10.14 14.41 0.52
CA LEU A 73 10.42 13.10 -0.05
C LEU A 73 9.18 12.21 -0.12
N TYR A 74 8.40 12.12 0.96
CA TYR A 74 7.23 11.26 1.04
C TYR A 74 6.09 11.78 0.18
N MET A 75 5.81 13.09 0.23
CA MET A 75 4.75 13.67 -0.61
C MET A 75 5.08 13.57 -2.10
N TYR A 76 6.34 13.78 -2.49
CA TYR A 76 6.77 13.61 -3.87
C TYR A 76 6.55 12.17 -4.36
N GLN A 77 6.97 11.17 -3.58
CA GLN A 77 6.81 9.76 -3.93
C GLN A 77 5.34 9.32 -3.96
N LEU A 78 4.50 9.84 -3.06
CA LEU A 78 3.06 9.66 -3.10
C LEU A 78 2.45 10.24 -4.39
N PHE A 79 2.81 11.47 -4.76
CA PHE A 79 2.28 12.05 -6.00
C PHE A 79 2.76 11.32 -7.25
N ARG A 80 3.96 10.73 -7.24
CA ARG A 80 4.41 9.83 -8.32
C ARG A 80 3.57 8.56 -8.42
N SER A 81 3.27 7.90 -7.30
CA SER A 81 2.41 6.70 -7.32
C SER A 81 0.97 7.03 -7.75
N LEU A 82 0.43 8.16 -7.30
CA LEU A 82 -0.88 8.65 -7.72
C LEU A 82 -0.92 8.98 -9.21
N ALA A 83 0.07 9.72 -9.72
CA ALA A 83 0.17 10.02 -11.16
C ALA A 83 0.24 8.73 -11.99
N TYR A 84 1.01 7.73 -11.52
CA TYR A 84 1.09 6.44 -12.18
C TYR A 84 -0.27 5.74 -12.24
N ILE A 85 -0.97 5.52 -11.11
CA ILE A 85 -2.27 4.84 -11.13
C ILE A 85 -3.34 5.63 -11.88
N HIS A 86 -3.31 6.96 -11.82
CA HIS A 86 -4.24 7.82 -12.54
C HIS A 86 -4.05 7.71 -14.06
N SER A 87 -2.83 7.45 -14.55
CA SER A 87 -2.60 7.21 -15.98
C SER A 87 -3.31 5.95 -16.52
N PHE A 88 -3.65 5.00 -15.65
CA PHE A 88 -4.48 3.83 -15.96
C PHE A 88 -5.98 4.05 -15.66
N GLY A 89 -6.40 5.27 -15.30
CA GLY A 89 -7.77 5.56 -14.89
C GLY A 89 -8.16 4.93 -13.55
N ILE A 90 -7.19 4.56 -12.71
CA ILE A 90 -7.43 3.93 -11.40
C ILE A 90 -7.35 4.99 -10.31
N CYS A 91 -8.46 5.21 -9.57
CA CYS A 91 -8.46 6.01 -8.36
C CYS A 91 -8.30 5.11 -7.12
N HIS A 92 -7.35 5.42 -6.24
CA HIS A 92 -7.10 4.66 -5.00
C HIS A 92 -8.29 4.74 -4.02
N ARG A 93 -8.92 5.92 -3.90
CA ARG A 93 -10.10 6.23 -3.05
C ARG A 93 -9.93 6.10 -1.53
N ASP A 94 -8.86 5.49 -1.02
CA ASP A 94 -8.58 5.37 0.42
C ASP A 94 -7.17 5.87 0.78
N ILE A 95 -6.79 7.05 0.31
CA ILE A 95 -5.48 7.64 0.65
C ILE A 95 -5.52 8.18 2.08
N LYS A 96 -4.71 7.59 2.94
CA LYS A 96 -4.54 7.95 4.35
C LYS A 96 -3.17 7.49 4.87
N PRO A 97 -2.61 8.08 5.94
CA PRO A 97 -1.27 7.78 6.42
C PRO A 97 -0.98 6.30 6.73
N GLN A 98 -2.01 5.51 7.03
CA GLN A 98 -1.90 4.08 7.32
C GLN A 98 -1.63 3.23 6.07
N ASN A 99 -2.06 3.71 4.89
CA ASN A 99 -1.88 3.03 3.60
C ASN A 99 -0.62 3.53 2.87
N LEU A 100 0.25 4.27 3.56
CA LEU A 100 1.51 4.78 3.01
C LEU A 100 2.65 4.08 3.72
N LEU A 101 3.18 3.04 3.09
CA LEU A 101 4.27 2.23 3.63
C LEU A 101 5.60 2.98 3.48
N LEU A 102 6.47 2.84 4.47
CA LEU A 102 7.77 3.50 4.53
C LEU A 102 8.88 2.52 4.91
N ASP A 103 9.99 2.63 4.20
CA ASP A 103 11.28 2.13 4.64
C ASP A 103 12.10 3.29 5.23
N PRO A 104 12.33 3.32 6.56
CA PRO A 104 13.07 4.41 7.21
C PRO A 104 14.55 4.49 6.82
N GLU A 105 15.17 3.39 6.41
CA GLU A 105 16.59 3.37 6.06
C GLU A 105 16.82 4.01 4.69
N THR A 106 15.93 3.74 3.74
CA THR A 106 16.03 4.22 2.36
C THR A 106 15.18 5.45 2.08
N ALA A 107 14.31 5.84 3.01
CA ALA A 107 13.27 6.87 2.85
C ALA A 107 12.32 6.61 1.65
N VAL A 108 12.21 5.35 1.20
CA VAL A 108 11.31 4.96 0.11
C VAL A 108 9.88 4.84 0.64
N LEU A 109 8.95 5.51 -0.04
CA LEU A 109 7.52 5.37 0.18
C LEU A 109 6.90 4.44 -0.86
N LYS A 110 6.03 3.54 -0.41
CA LYS A 110 5.19 2.71 -1.27
C LYS A 110 3.73 2.89 -0.88
N LEU A 111 2.91 3.28 -1.87
CA LEU A 111 1.46 3.19 -1.79
C LEU A 111 1.03 1.72 -1.84
#